data_AF-A0A812K9J6-F1
#
_entry.id   AF-A0A812K9J6-F1
#
_cell.length_a   1.000
_cell.length_b   1.000
_cell.length_c   1.000
_cell.angle_alpha   90.00
_cell.angle_beta   90.00
_cell.angle_gamma   90.00
#
_symmetry.space_group_name_H-M   'P 1'
#
loop_
_entity.id
_entity.type
_entity.pdbx_description
1 polymer ?
#
loop_
_entity_poly.entity_id
_entity_poly.type
_entity_poly.pdbx_seq_one_letter_code
_entity_poly.pdbx_strand_id
1 'polypeptide(L)'
;MVGVPATAMARVAEAATKDGLRGLAVAETAAFNSTNAERAAHRLFARWGLRLGVKITDLLLSDGSRNLKVPILKPSSWIQCLLEKYPSALFGGCSLEMGPSKCLTFWKGLYQSQRTLEVYRNFKPQELQHVLPILLYGDEGTGSKKQPIAIGSFETVFGLEDQETRRKTKRARFSDCIHSCGDSVGLGHCCELPAHWPRHQELPADFRLSEDDLSELKNQMHATTGHSYLSRYLNYMIPTALLDLGPWVLDGVQKAVAQDLRSLFYEGLLVNGQRFYVAVVGLKGDQKWHVRVGQFYRSYLHLGDVNSHEICPDCLAGNPAYPFEETSENPRWVKTFGTDELPWTEPGVFEELPFDSTFPSFKYKRDLLHSFKLGLGRDIAGGTIMLLCRFFETLDHPGDSKGVISRLERAHARFAMYASAAKKTPHVRKFTKDFLHHKTNKSFAFTASKGSDTILLLEWLHLECQLAIQKHADHRRVDLLKAAVQVCKASCSIFWIVYNHGLWLPRLCMSKLRDTILRVVRGYGYLARGCYQESFAAYRCKSTLHSIHHFAVELDLALLMKADCYPSPLLFDCSQSEDFVGRNARVARATHGKTTALRGLQRHLVKSRSMLRKHFRKIEKPAAWPPAG
;
A
#
# COMPACT_ATOMS: atom_id res chain seq x y z
N MET A 1 8.25 -26.24 4.04
CA MET A 1 7.20 -26.89 3.23
C MET A 1 6.89 -26.15 1.93
N VAL A 2 6.43 -24.89 1.91
CA VAL A 2 5.89 -24.26 0.68
C VAL A 2 6.90 -24.10 -0.48
N GLY A 3 8.18 -23.94 -0.17
CA GLY A 3 9.28 -23.90 -1.14
C GLY A 3 10.00 -25.25 -1.34
N VAL A 4 9.55 -26.31 -0.66
CA VAL A 4 10.16 -27.64 -0.73
C VAL A 4 9.43 -28.45 -1.81
N PRO A 5 10.13 -29.08 -2.76
CA PRO A 5 9.50 -29.99 -3.71
C PRO A 5 8.76 -31.12 -2.98
N ALA A 6 7.54 -31.46 -3.40
CA ALA A 6 6.80 -32.55 -2.77
C ALA A 6 7.54 -33.90 -2.83
N THR A 7 8.41 -34.09 -3.81
CA THR A 7 9.33 -35.25 -3.90
C THR A 7 10.32 -35.31 -2.75
N ALA A 8 10.78 -34.17 -2.24
CA ALA A 8 11.63 -34.14 -1.05
C ALA A 8 10.86 -34.51 0.22
N MET A 9 9.57 -34.17 0.31
CA MET A 9 8.71 -34.63 1.41
C MET A 9 8.56 -36.16 1.41
N ALA A 10 8.37 -36.76 0.23
CA ALA A 10 8.32 -38.21 0.07
C ALA A 10 9.61 -38.88 0.56
N ARG A 11 10.77 -38.36 0.15
CA ARG A 11 12.09 -38.87 0.58
C ARG A 11 12.30 -38.77 2.09
N VAL A 12 11.93 -37.63 2.69
CA VAL A 12 12.04 -37.44 4.15
C VAL A 12 11.09 -38.39 4.89
N ALA A 13 9.88 -38.61 4.38
CA ALA A 13 8.94 -39.55 4.98
C ALA A 13 9.43 -41.00 4.86
N GLU A 14 10.02 -41.38 3.72
CA GLU A 14 10.62 -42.70 3.53
C GLU A 14 11.78 -42.94 4.51
N ALA A 15 12.66 -41.93 4.68
CA ALA A 15 13.73 -41.99 5.68
C ALA A 15 13.16 -42.13 7.11
N ALA A 16 12.15 -41.31 7.46
CA ALA A 16 11.49 -41.39 8.76
C ALA A 16 10.85 -42.77 9.01
N THR A 17 10.24 -43.40 8.00
CA THR A 17 9.69 -44.76 8.12
C THR A 17 10.80 -45.80 8.35
N LYS A 18 11.95 -45.66 7.67
CA LYS A 18 13.14 -46.51 7.90
C LYS A 18 13.71 -46.34 9.30
N ASP A 19 13.64 -45.13 9.86
CA ASP A 19 14.05 -44.80 11.23
C ASP A 19 13.01 -45.22 12.30
N GLY A 20 11.95 -45.93 11.90
CA GLY A 20 10.96 -46.50 12.81
C GLY A 20 9.79 -45.57 13.20
N LEU A 21 9.64 -44.39 12.58
CA LEU A 21 8.47 -43.54 12.80
C LEU A 21 7.22 -44.13 12.11
N ARG A 22 6.23 -44.53 12.91
CA ARG A 22 5.01 -45.25 12.46
C ARG A 22 3.75 -44.38 12.34
N GLY A 23 3.88 -43.09 12.03
CA GLY A 23 2.71 -42.23 11.85
C GLY A 23 1.98 -42.49 10.53
N LEU A 24 0.63 -42.58 10.54
CA LEU A 24 -0.17 -42.82 9.33
C LEU A 24 0.15 -41.81 8.20
N ALA A 25 0.29 -40.53 8.56
CA ALA A 25 0.65 -39.48 7.60
C ALA A 25 2.07 -39.66 7.01
N VAL A 26 3.01 -40.22 7.79
CA VAL A 26 4.38 -40.52 7.34
C VAL A 26 4.36 -41.68 6.35
N ALA A 27 3.66 -42.76 6.67
CA ALA A 27 3.50 -43.91 5.79
C ALA A 27 2.81 -43.52 4.47
N GLU A 28 1.72 -42.73 4.52
CA GLU A 28 1.04 -42.22 3.32
C GLU A 28 1.96 -41.33 2.47
N THR A 29 2.80 -40.51 3.11
CA THR A 29 3.75 -39.62 2.41
C THR A 29 4.91 -40.39 1.78
N ALA A 30 5.40 -41.44 2.45
CA ALA A 30 6.43 -42.33 1.92
C ALA A 30 5.96 -43.09 0.68
N ALA A 31 4.66 -43.40 0.58
CA ALA A 31 4.06 -44.06 -0.57
C ALA A 31 3.84 -43.14 -1.80
N PHE A 32 4.31 -41.90 -1.79
CA PHE A 32 4.13 -40.99 -2.92
C PHE A 32 4.95 -41.42 -4.14
N ASN A 33 4.28 -41.63 -5.27
CA ASN A 33 4.95 -41.72 -6.56
C ASN A 33 5.63 -40.37 -6.90
N SER A 34 6.93 -40.40 -7.18
CA SER A 34 7.75 -39.22 -7.50
C SER A 34 7.20 -38.38 -8.66
N THR A 35 6.58 -39.01 -9.66
CA THR A 35 5.96 -38.33 -10.81
C THR A 35 4.71 -37.54 -10.46
N ASN A 36 4.00 -37.95 -9.40
CA ASN A 36 2.73 -37.36 -8.97
C ASN A 36 2.77 -36.80 -7.54
N ALA A 37 3.98 -36.64 -6.98
CA ALA A 37 4.19 -36.29 -5.58
C ALA A 37 3.46 -35.00 -5.17
N GLU A 38 3.42 -33.98 -6.05
CA GLU A 38 2.69 -32.74 -5.78
C GLU A 38 1.17 -32.97 -5.64
N ARG A 39 0.59 -33.77 -6.54
CA ARG A 39 -0.84 -34.10 -6.48
C ARG A 39 -1.16 -34.94 -5.24
N ALA A 40 -0.30 -35.88 -4.90
CA ALA A 40 -0.42 -36.71 -3.70
C ALA A 40 -0.33 -35.87 -2.42
N ALA A 41 0.65 -34.97 -2.33
CA ALA A 41 0.83 -34.05 -1.21
C ALA A 41 -0.42 -33.19 -0.96
N HIS A 42 -1.01 -32.60 -2.01
CA HIS A 42 -2.21 -31.77 -1.83
C HIS A 42 -3.45 -32.58 -1.43
N ARG A 43 -3.57 -33.84 -1.86
CA ARG A 43 -4.63 -34.75 -1.38
C ARG A 43 -4.45 -35.08 0.10
N LEU A 44 -3.21 -35.37 0.51
CA LEU A 44 -2.86 -35.59 1.92
C LEU A 44 -3.15 -34.33 2.75
N PHE A 45 -2.73 -33.15 2.29
CA PHE A 45 -3.02 -31.90 3.01
C PHE A 45 -4.51 -31.60 3.14
N ALA A 46 -5.32 -31.99 2.16
CA ALA A 46 -6.77 -31.86 2.27
C ALA A 46 -7.33 -32.83 3.33
N ARG A 47 -6.99 -34.12 3.22
CA ARG A 47 -7.45 -35.19 4.10
C ARG A 47 -7.14 -34.92 5.57
N TRP A 48 -5.92 -34.47 5.85
CA TRP A 48 -5.45 -34.22 7.21
C TRP A 48 -5.76 -32.82 7.73
N GLY A 49 -6.51 -32.01 6.97
CA GLY A 49 -6.77 -30.62 7.32
C GLY A 49 -5.46 -29.85 7.56
N LEU A 50 -4.52 -29.91 6.62
CA LEU A 50 -3.26 -29.14 6.63
C LEU A 50 -3.29 -27.96 5.65
N ARG A 51 -4.35 -27.83 4.84
CA ARG A 51 -4.67 -26.64 4.05
C ARG A 51 -6.00 -26.00 4.48
N LEU A 52 -6.16 -24.71 4.23
CA LEU A 52 -7.47 -24.06 4.41
C LEU A 52 -8.52 -24.68 3.48
N GLY A 53 -9.77 -24.72 3.95
CA GLY A 53 -10.91 -25.29 3.22
C GLY A 53 -11.52 -24.35 2.17
N VAL A 54 -10.78 -23.33 1.71
CA VAL A 54 -11.25 -22.40 0.69
C VAL A 54 -11.36 -23.15 -0.65
N LYS A 55 -12.54 -23.08 -1.28
CA LYS A 55 -12.80 -23.74 -2.57
C LYS A 55 -12.02 -23.05 -3.69
N ILE A 56 -11.21 -23.82 -4.42
CA ILE A 56 -10.64 -23.40 -5.70
C ILE A 56 -11.69 -23.65 -6.77
N THR A 57 -12.04 -22.60 -7.51
CA THR A 57 -13.04 -22.66 -8.60
C THR A 57 -12.31 -22.61 -9.94
N ASP A 58 -12.62 -23.52 -10.84
CA ASP A 58 -12.15 -23.47 -12.22
C ASP A 58 -13.06 -22.57 -13.04
N LEU A 59 -12.57 -21.38 -13.40
CA LEU A 59 -13.25 -20.45 -14.28
C LEU A 59 -13.11 -20.92 -15.73
N LEU A 60 -14.23 -20.98 -16.46
CA LEU A 60 -14.24 -21.23 -17.89
C LEU A 60 -14.20 -19.89 -18.61
N LEU A 61 -13.08 -19.63 -19.29
CA LEU A 61 -12.90 -18.44 -20.11
C LEU A 61 -12.86 -18.84 -21.59
N SER A 62 -13.36 -17.97 -22.46
CA SER A 62 -13.33 -18.16 -23.91
C SER A 62 -13.06 -16.84 -24.63
N ASP A 63 -12.28 -16.90 -25.71
CA ASP A 63 -12.13 -15.83 -26.70
C ASP A 63 -12.96 -16.09 -27.97
N GLY A 64 -13.88 -17.07 -27.93
CA GLY A 64 -14.65 -17.55 -29.08
C GLY A 64 -13.95 -18.65 -29.89
N SER A 65 -12.62 -18.74 -29.82
CA SER A 65 -11.81 -19.74 -30.54
C SER A 65 -11.24 -20.83 -29.62
N ARG A 66 -10.97 -20.48 -28.35
CA ARG A 66 -10.31 -21.33 -27.36
C ARG A 66 -11.11 -21.31 -26.07
N ASN A 67 -11.17 -22.46 -25.41
CA ASN A 67 -11.71 -22.57 -24.06
C ASN A 67 -10.58 -22.85 -23.07
N LEU A 68 -10.49 -22.05 -22.02
CA LEU A 68 -9.45 -22.13 -21.01
C LEU A 68 -10.07 -22.30 -19.63
N LYS A 69 -9.57 -23.30 -18.88
CA LYS A 69 -9.87 -23.47 -17.46
C LYS A 69 -8.81 -22.75 -16.63
N VAL A 70 -9.21 -21.71 -15.89
CA VAL A 70 -8.31 -20.95 -15.02
C VAL A 70 -8.75 -21.08 -13.55
N PRO A 71 -7.91 -21.63 -12.66
CA PRO A 71 -8.27 -21.78 -11.26
C PRO A 71 -8.18 -20.43 -10.53
N ILE A 72 -9.19 -20.11 -9.73
CA ILE A 72 -9.27 -18.91 -8.89
C ILE A 72 -9.74 -19.27 -7.47
N LEU A 73 -9.44 -18.39 -6.52
CA LEU A 73 -10.01 -18.36 -5.18
C LEU A 73 -10.97 -17.17 -5.11
N LYS A 74 -12.26 -17.45 -5.13
CA LYS A 74 -13.30 -16.43 -5.04
C LYS A 74 -13.25 -15.71 -3.68
N PRO A 75 -13.38 -14.37 -3.64
CA PRO A 75 -13.58 -13.63 -2.39
C PRO A 75 -14.64 -14.26 -1.46
N SER A 76 -15.78 -14.67 -2.00
CA SER A 76 -16.88 -15.31 -1.25
C SER A 76 -16.44 -16.57 -0.52
N SER A 77 -15.69 -17.44 -1.20
CA SER A 77 -15.13 -18.67 -0.62
C SER A 77 -14.10 -18.40 0.47
N TRP A 78 -13.33 -17.31 0.34
CA TRP A 78 -12.39 -16.90 1.38
C TRP A 78 -13.11 -16.35 2.61
N ILE A 79 -14.01 -15.38 2.39
CA ILE A 79 -14.73 -14.70 3.47
C ILE A 79 -15.57 -15.70 4.26
N GLN A 80 -16.27 -16.61 3.60
CA GLN A 80 -16.98 -17.70 4.27
C GLN A 80 -16.04 -18.53 5.16
N CYS A 81 -14.92 -19.02 4.61
CA CYS A 81 -13.96 -19.81 5.37
C CYS A 81 -13.35 -19.03 6.56
N LEU A 82 -13.14 -17.72 6.41
CA LEU A 82 -12.58 -16.87 7.45
C LEU A 82 -13.61 -16.58 8.54
N LEU A 83 -14.85 -16.22 8.20
CA LEU A 83 -15.92 -16.02 9.18
C LEU A 83 -16.18 -17.29 10.00
N GLU A 84 -16.17 -18.46 9.36
CA GLU A 84 -16.41 -19.75 10.03
C GLU A 84 -15.25 -20.19 10.95
N LYS A 85 -13.99 -19.88 10.62
CA LYS A 85 -12.81 -20.50 11.27
C LYS A 85 -11.81 -19.54 11.87
N TYR A 86 -11.72 -18.33 11.36
CA TYR A 86 -10.75 -17.30 11.73
C TYR A 86 -11.34 -15.89 11.64
N PRO A 87 -12.50 -15.59 12.29
CA PRO A 87 -13.16 -14.28 12.17
C PRO A 87 -12.24 -13.13 12.60
N SER A 88 -11.36 -13.39 13.56
CA SER A 88 -10.32 -12.46 14.01
C SER A 88 -9.34 -12.03 12.93
N ALA A 89 -9.15 -12.81 11.87
CA ALA A 89 -8.33 -12.40 10.73
C ALA A 89 -9.04 -11.36 9.85
N LEU A 90 -10.37 -11.29 9.89
CA LEU A 90 -11.17 -10.26 9.21
C LEU A 90 -11.32 -9.01 10.07
N PHE A 91 -11.56 -9.17 11.38
CA PHE A 91 -11.85 -8.07 12.31
C PHE A 91 -10.62 -7.52 13.07
N GLY A 92 -9.41 -7.73 12.55
CA GLY A 92 -8.19 -7.16 13.15
C GLY A 92 -7.86 -7.68 14.54
N GLY A 93 -8.22 -8.93 14.85
CA GLY A 93 -8.00 -9.59 16.14
C GLY A 93 -9.27 -9.85 16.95
N CYS A 94 -10.40 -9.23 16.60
CA CYS A 94 -11.65 -9.36 17.35
C CYS A 94 -12.41 -10.66 17.04
N SER A 95 -13.20 -11.15 18.00
CA SER A 95 -14.09 -12.30 17.79
C SER A 95 -15.23 -11.95 16.82
N LEU A 96 -16.01 -12.97 16.41
CA LEU A 96 -17.20 -12.77 15.58
C LEU A 96 -18.28 -11.93 16.30
N GLU A 97 -18.31 -11.96 17.63
CA GLU A 97 -19.25 -11.18 18.46
C GLU A 97 -18.86 -9.70 18.53
N MET A 98 -17.57 -9.40 18.63
CA MET A 98 -17.05 -8.02 18.75
C MET A 98 -16.81 -7.35 17.40
N GLY A 99 -16.57 -8.14 16.34
CA GLY A 99 -16.28 -7.67 14.99
C GLY A 99 -17.32 -6.69 14.41
N PRO A 100 -18.64 -6.94 14.56
CA PRO A 100 -19.66 -6.06 14.01
C PRO A 100 -19.60 -4.61 14.50
N SER A 101 -19.35 -4.40 15.80
CA SER A 101 -19.19 -3.04 16.36
C SER A 101 -18.04 -2.30 15.68
N LYS A 102 -16.91 -2.97 15.45
CA LYS A 102 -15.76 -2.42 14.74
C LYS A 102 -16.06 -2.02 13.30
N CYS A 103 -16.86 -2.81 12.58
CA CYS A 103 -17.37 -2.47 11.25
C CYS A 103 -18.26 -1.22 11.30
N LEU A 104 -19.21 -1.15 12.23
CA LEU A 104 -20.09 0.01 12.37
C LEU A 104 -19.29 1.30 12.59
N THR A 105 -18.37 1.27 13.56
CA THR A 105 -17.53 2.43 13.87
C THR A 105 -16.62 2.80 12.69
N PHE A 106 -16.09 1.82 11.95
CA PHE A 106 -15.34 2.10 10.73
C PHE A 106 -16.18 2.87 9.71
N TRP A 107 -17.42 2.44 9.46
CA TRP A 107 -18.29 3.11 8.49
C TRP A 107 -18.73 4.49 8.94
N LYS A 108 -18.97 4.70 10.24
CA LYS A 108 -19.21 6.04 10.80
C LYS A 108 -17.99 6.96 10.62
N GLY A 109 -16.78 6.45 10.89
CA GLY A 109 -15.54 7.18 10.67
C GLY A 109 -15.32 7.55 9.20
N LEU A 110 -15.61 6.63 8.27
CA LEU A 110 -15.44 6.87 6.85
C LEU A 110 -16.46 7.90 6.33
N TYR A 111 -17.69 7.87 6.85
CA TYR A 111 -18.76 8.81 6.50
C TYR A 111 -18.39 10.27 6.81
N GLN A 112 -17.48 10.51 7.77
CA GLN A 112 -16.98 11.86 8.08
C GLN A 112 -16.41 12.58 6.84
N SER A 113 -15.83 11.83 5.90
CA SER A 113 -15.14 12.37 4.73
C SER A 113 -15.61 11.81 3.37
N GLN A 114 -16.29 10.66 3.33
CA GLN A 114 -16.73 10.02 2.09
C GLN A 114 -18.23 9.68 2.15
N ARG A 115 -19.10 10.70 2.04
CA ARG A 115 -20.55 10.56 2.25
C ARG A 115 -21.31 9.96 1.07
N THR A 116 -20.70 9.95 -0.12
CA THR A 116 -21.31 9.61 -1.41
C THR A 116 -21.19 8.13 -1.80
N LEU A 117 -20.51 7.33 -0.95
CA LEU A 117 -20.32 5.90 -1.23
C LEU A 117 -21.66 5.16 -1.30
N GLU A 118 -21.77 4.24 -2.26
CA GLU A 118 -22.92 3.36 -2.51
C GLU A 118 -23.33 2.57 -1.27
N VAL A 119 -22.39 2.24 -0.38
CA VAL A 119 -22.70 1.56 0.88
C VAL A 119 -23.74 2.33 1.71
N TYR A 120 -23.69 3.66 1.73
CA TYR A 120 -24.63 4.47 2.52
C TYR A 120 -25.99 4.64 1.84
N ARG A 121 -26.09 4.29 0.55
CA ARG A 121 -27.36 4.29 -0.21
C ARG A 121 -28.09 2.96 -0.09
N ASN A 122 -27.34 1.86 0.08
CA ASN A 122 -27.87 0.51 0.05
C ASN A 122 -28.05 -0.11 1.45
N PHE A 123 -27.45 0.47 2.49
CA PHE A 123 -27.54 -0.04 3.86
C PHE A 123 -27.97 1.04 4.84
N LYS A 124 -28.88 0.68 5.75
CA LYS A 124 -29.22 1.51 6.91
C LYS A 124 -28.05 1.55 7.89
N PRO A 125 -27.90 2.61 8.71
CA PRO A 125 -26.78 2.73 9.64
C PRO A 125 -26.57 1.50 10.53
N GLN A 126 -27.65 0.87 11.02
CA GLN A 126 -27.58 -0.31 11.90
C GLN A 126 -27.16 -1.58 11.15
N GLU A 127 -27.30 -1.63 9.82
CA GLU A 127 -26.90 -2.78 8.98
C GLU A 127 -25.40 -2.76 8.67
N LEU A 128 -24.77 -1.57 8.74
CA LEU A 128 -23.34 -1.38 8.47
C LEU A 128 -22.43 -2.20 9.39
N GLN A 129 -22.91 -2.59 10.58
CA GLN A 129 -22.18 -3.49 11.48
C GLN A 129 -21.91 -4.87 10.85
N HIS A 130 -22.69 -5.29 9.85
CA HIS A 130 -22.50 -6.55 9.12
C HIS A 130 -21.93 -6.36 7.72
N VAL A 131 -21.50 -5.16 7.36
CA VAL A 131 -20.82 -4.87 6.10
C VAL A 131 -19.31 -4.87 6.33
N LEU A 132 -18.60 -5.84 5.77
CA LEU A 132 -17.15 -5.97 5.87
C LEU A 132 -16.45 -5.00 4.90
N PRO A 133 -15.69 -4.01 5.38
CA PRO A 133 -14.86 -3.18 4.53
C PRO A 133 -13.60 -3.94 4.07
N ILE A 134 -13.38 -3.99 2.77
CA ILE A 134 -12.19 -4.62 2.18
C ILE A 134 -11.54 -3.72 1.13
N LEU A 135 -10.27 -4.03 0.83
CA LEU A 135 -9.52 -3.43 -0.25
C LEU A 135 -9.18 -4.51 -1.29
N LEU A 136 -9.12 -4.15 -2.56
CA LEU A 136 -8.55 -5.00 -3.59
C LEU A 136 -7.16 -4.54 -3.95
N TYR A 137 -6.32 -5.49 -4.35
CA TYR A 137 -4.96 -5.20 -4.76
C TYR A 137 -4.54 -6.11 -5.91
N GLY A 138 -3.80 -5.56 -6.87
CA GLY A 138 -3.15 -6.31 -7.92
C GLY A 138 -1.78 -5.74 -8.27
N ASP A 139 -0.86 -6.64 -8.65
CA ASP A 139 0.49 -6.31 -9.07
C ASP A 139 1.15 -7.47 -9.84
N GLU A 140 2.30 -7.21 -10.45
CA GLU A 140 3.12 -8.18 -11.16
C GLU A 140 4.33 -8.62 -10.32
N GLY A 141 4.33 -9.90 -9.94
CA GLY A 141 5.49 -10.52 -9.29
C GLY A 141 6.49 -11.10 -10.30
N THR A 142 7.65 -11.52 -9.79
CA THR A 142 8.62 -12.29 -10.59
C THR A 142 8.41 -13.80 -10.42
N GLY A 143 7.85 -14.45 -11.44
CA GLY A 143 7.58 -15.88 -11.50
C GLY A 143 8.78 -16.73 -11.94
N SER A 144 8.47 -17.95 -12.41
CA SER A 144 9.46 -18.93 -12.88
C SER A 144 10.26 -18.40 -14.06
N LYS A 145 11.56 -18.74 -14.15
CA LYS A 145 12.47 -18.26 -15.20
C LYS A 145 12.52 -16.72 -15.31
N LYS A 146 12.28 -16.00 -14.21
CA LYS A 146 12.20 -14.52 -14.15
C LYS A 146 11.09 -13.91 -15.01
N GLN A 147 10.13 -14.71 -15.47
CA GLN A 147 8.97 -14.22 -16.20
C GLN A 147 7.97 -13.56 -15.25
N PRO A 148 7.22 -12.53 -15.68
CA PRO A 148 6.17 -11.93 -14.86
C PRO A 148 5.10 -12.94 -14.38
N ILE A 149 4.40 -12.61 -13.29
CA ILE A 149 3.21 -13.32 -12.85
C ILE A 149 2.23 -12.32 -12.25
N ALA A 150 1.03 -12.24 -12.83
CA ALA A 150 -0.01 -11.38 -12.30
C ALA A 150 -0.61 -12.00 -11.04
N ILE A 151 -0.66 -11.23 -9.96
CA ILE A 151 -1.16 -11.67 -8.66
C ILE A 151 -2.23 -10.68 -8.20
N GLY A 152 -3.41 -11.20 -7.88
CA GLY A 152 -4.51 -10.42 -7.31
C GLY A 152 -4.92 -10.96 -5.96
N SER A 153 -5.30 -10.05 -5.07
CA SER A 153 -5.74 -10.36 -3.70
C SER A 153 -6.73 -9.33 -3.20
N PHE A 154 -7.49 -9.68 -2.18
CA PHE A 154 -8.18 -8.72 -1.32
C PHE A 154 -7.54 -8.70 0.07
N GLU A 155 -7.78 -7.64 0.82
CA GLU A 155 -7.35 -7.50 2.21
C GLU A 155 -8.40 -6.84 3.08
N THR A 156 -8.35 -7.12 4.37
CA THR A 156 -9.14 -6.37 5.37
C THR A 156 -8.49 -5.01 5.62
N VAL A 157 -9.32 -4.00 5.89
CA VAL A 157 -8.84 -2.68 6.35
C VAL A 157 -8.22 -2.74 7.74
N PHE A 158 -8.58 -3.76 8.53
CA PHE A 158 -8.17 -3.90 9.92
C PHE A 158 -6.84 -4.66 10.04
N GLY A 159 -5.82 -3.98 10.56
CA GLY A 159 -4.58 -4.61 11.02
C GLY A 159 -4.81 -5.46 12.28
N LEU A 160 -4.05 -6.55 12.40
CA LEU A 160 -4.10 -7.38 13.60
C LEU A 160 -3.47 -6.65 14.78
N GLU A 161 -4.22 -6.54 15.86
CA GLU A 161 -3.67 -6.13 17.15
C GLU A 161 -2.80 -7.24 17.75
N ASP A 162 -1.49 -7.08 17.69
CA ASP A 162 -0.57 -7.90 18.50
C ASP A 162 0.13 -7.07 19.59
N GLN A 163 0.79 -7.74 20.54
CA GLN A 163 1.48 -7.06 21.65
C GLN A 163 2.53 -6.04 21.17
N GLU A 164 3.13 -6.26 19.99
CA GLU A 164 4.11 -5.35 19.41
C GLU A 164 3.43 -4.08 18.86
N THR A 165 2.28 -4.25 18.21
CA THR A 165 1.40 -3.18 17.74
C THR A 165 0.87 -2.37 18.93
N ARG A 166 0.42 -3.04 20.00
CA ARG A 166 0.01 -2.42 21.28
C ARG A 166 1.14 -1.66 21.98
N ARG A 167 2.39 -2.14 21.88
CA ARG A 167 3.57 -1.46 22.43
C ARG A 167 3.96 -0.23 21.62
N LYS A 168 3.75 -0.24 20.30
CA LYS A 168 3.94 0.92 19.42
C LYS A 168 2.86 1.98 19.68
N THR A 169 1.58 1.59 19.82
CA THR A 169 0.50 2.53 20.18
C THR A 169 0.63 3.11 21.60
N LYS A 170 1.18 2.37 22.58
CA LYS A 170 1.48 2.94 23.91
C LYS A 170 2.44 4.15 23.89
N ARG A 171 3.23 4.31 22.81
CA ARG A 171 4.17 5.44 22.61
C ARG A 171 3.58 6.59 21.82
N ALA A 172 2.44 6.38 21.17
CA ALA A 172 1.73 7.39 20.41
C ALA A 172 0.37 7.60 21.05
N ARG A 173 0.36 8.21 22.25
CA ARG A 173 -0.92 8.55 22.85
C ARG A 173 -1.49 9.73 22.10
N PHE A 174 -2.78 9.64 21.80
CA PHE A 174 -3.63 10.74 21.35
C PHE A 174 -3.43 12.01 22.22
N SER A 175 -3.10 11.84 23.51
CA SER A 175 -2.75 12.91 24.46
C SER A 175 -1.35 13.51 24.25
N ASP A 176 -0.38 12.74 23.76
CA ASP A 176 1.00 13.22 23.54
C ASP A 176 1.06 14.13 22.31
N CYS A 177 0.10 13.99 21.38
CA CYS A 177 -0.04 14.90 20.26
C CYS A 177 -0.59 16.27 20.69
N ILE A 178 -1.43 16.33 21.73
CA ILE A 178 -1.90 17.59 22.33
C ILE A 178 -0.73 18.32 23.03
N HIS A 179 0.18 17.61 23.69
CA HIS A 179 1.32 18.23 24.38
C HIS A 179 2.55 18.51 23.50
N SER A 180 2.73 17.80 22.38
CA SER A 180 3.81 18.07 21.41
C SER A 180 3.39 18.98 20.25
N CYS A 181 2.09 19.11 20.00
CA CYS A 181 1.52 20.11 19.09
C CYS A 181 0.98 21.24 19.93
N GLY A 182 1.87 22.14 20.36
CA GLY A 182 1.48 23.37 21.03
C GLY A 182 0.38 24.09 20.27
N ASP A 183 -0.50 24.74 21.04
CA ASP A 183 -1.60 25.56 20.58
C ASP A 183 -1.18 26.49 19.44
N SER A 184 -2.13 26.75 18.53
CA SER A 184 -2.04 27.64 17.36
C SER A 184 -1.38 27.06 16.09
N VAL A 185 -2.17 26.29 15.34
CA VAL A 185 -2.14 26.44 13.88
C VAL A 185 -3.49 27.00 13.49
N GLY A 186 -3.54 28.31 13.20
CA GLY A 186 -4.72 28.90 12.58
C GLY A 186 -5.08 28.08 11.35
N LEU A 187 -6.32 27.59 11.28
CA LEU A 187 -6.87 26.86 10.14
C LEU A 187 -7.07 27.83 8.96
N GLY A 188 -5.98 28.39 8.44
CA GLY A 188 -6.00 29.09 7.16
C GLY A 188 -6.34 28.09 6.07
N HIS A 189 -7.44 28.32 5.37
CA HIS A 189 -7.81 27.52 4.20
C HIS A 189 -6.72 27.67 3.13
N CYS A 190 -6.14 26.55 2.71
CA CYS A 190 -5.09 26.52 1.70
C CYS A 190 -5.67 26.62 0.29
N CYS A 191 -6.83 26.00 0.05
CA CYS A 191 -7.45 25.92 -1.28
C CYS A 191 -8.87 26.51 -1.30
N GLU A 192 -9.20 27.32 -2.31
CA GLU A 192 -10.58 27.51 -2.77
C GLU A 192 -11.10 26.20 -3.36
N LEU A 193 -12.14 25.63 -2.74
CA LEU A 193 -12.71 24.36 -3.17
C LEU A 193 -13.48 24.48 -4.49
N PRO A 194 -13.58 23.39 -5.27
CA PRO A 194 -14.53 23.33 -6.37
C PRO A 194 -15.96 23.64 -5.89
N ALA A 195 -16.69 24.43 -6.67
CA ALA A 195 -18.06 24.85 -6.32
C ALA A 195 -19.04 23.67 -6.21
N HIS A 196 -18.77 22.57 -6.93
CA HIS A 196 -19.60 21.36 -6.95
C HIS A 196 -19.36 20.42 -5.76
N TRP A 197 -18.31 20.65 -4.96
CA TRP A 197 -18.04 19.79 -3.81
C TRP A 197 -18.97 20.12 -2.62
N PRO A 198 -19.46 19.11 -1.87
CA PRO A 198 -20.34 19.36 -0.74
C PRO A 198 -19.71 20.32 0.29
N ARG A 199 -20.37 21.47 0.51
CA ARG A 199 -20.06 22.34 1.65
C ARG A 199 -20.45 21.64 2.95
N HIS A 200 -19.99 22.18 4.08
CA HIS A 200 -20.37 21.68 5.41
C HIS A 200 -21.90 21.50 5.50
N GLN A 201 -22.31 20.24 5.60
CA GLN A 201 -23.68 19.82 5.92
C GLN A 201 -23.65 19.15 7.29
N GLU A 202 -24.65 19.45 8.11
CA GLU A 202 -24.82 18.83 9.42
C GLU A 202 -24.91 17.30 9.27
N LEU A 203 -24.17 16.58 10.11
CA LEU A 203 -24.18 15.12 10.08
C LEU A 203 -25.52 14.58 10.62
N PRO A 204 -26.13 13.60 9.93
CA PRO A 204 -27.24 12.85 10.50
C PRO A 204 -26.86 12.25 11.85
N ALA A 205 -27.80 12.17 12.78
CA ALA A 205 -27.55 11.72 14.16
C ALA A 205 -26.83 10.36 14.21
N ASP A 206 -27.23 9.41 13.35
CA ASP A 206 -26.65 8.06 13.29
C ASP A 206 -25.18 8.01 12.85
N PHE A 207 -24.68 9.08 12.22
CA PHE A 207 -23.29 9.19 11.74
C PHE A 207 -22.44 10.18 12.55
N ARG A 208 -23.00 10.76 13.62
CA ARG A 208 -22.21 11.47 14.63
C ARG A 208 -21.42 10.46 15.44
N LEU A 209 -20.16 10.78 15.75
CA LEU A 209 -19.30 9.91 16.54
C LEU A 209 -19.56 10.15 18.02
N SER A 210 -19.94 9.11 18.76
CA SER A 210 -19.98 9.13 20.22
C SER A 210 -18.57 9.03 20.82
N GLU A 211 -18.44 9.21 22.13
CA GLU A 211 -17.17 8.97 22.83
C GLU A 211 -16.70 7.52 22.68
N ASP A 212 -17.62 6.57 22.70
CA ASP A 212 -17.34 5.14 22.46
C ASP A 212 -16.86 4.90 21.03
N ASP A 213 -17.50 5.53 20.02
CA ASP A 213 -17.04 5.45 18.64
C ASP A 213 -15.61 5.98 18.52
N LEU A 214 -15.31 7.14 19.12
CA LEU A 214 -13.97 7.72 19.11
C LEU A 214 -12.95 6.84 19.84
N SER A 215 -13.36 6.15 20.92
CA SER A 215 -12.52 5.19 21.63
C SER A 215 -12.19 3.97 20.76
N GLU A 216 -13.18 3.40 20.08
CA GLU A 216 -13.00 2.26 19.18
C GLU A 216 -12.14 2.64 17.97
N LEU A 217 -12.37 3.80 17.32
CA LEU A 217 -11.53 4.28 16.21
C LEU A 217 -10.04 4.36 16.60
N LYS A 218 -9.71 4.75 17.83
CA LYS A 218 -8.32 4.81 18.31
C LYS A 218 -7.64 3.43 18.38
N ASN A 219 -8.43 2.38 18.58
CA ASN A 219 -7.93 1.00 18.66
C ASN A 219 -7.85 0.31 17.29
N GLN A 220 -8.53 0.85 16.28
CA GLN A 220 -8.44 0.31 14.93
C GLN A 220 -7.05 0.56 14.35
N MET A 221 -6.34 -0.51 13.99
CA MET A 221 -5.00 -0.45 13.41
C MET A 221 -5.05 -0.64 11.89
N HIS A 222 -4.11 -0.04 11.17
CA HIS A 222 -3.93 -0.29 9.73
C HIS A 222 -3.15 -1.61 9.48
N ALA A 223 -3.35 -2.25 8.32
CA ALA A 223 -2.76 -3.55 7.98
C ALA A 223 -1.31 -3.51 7.39
N THR A 224 -0.51 -2.51 7.76
CA THR A 224 0.89 -2.33 7.28
C THR A 224 1.95 -3.00 8.17
N THR A 225 1.57 -3.58 9.30
CA THR A 225 2.44 -4.33 10.21
C THR A 225 2.12 -5.82 10.21
N GLY A 226 2.96 -6.62 10.87
CA GLY A 226 2.78 -8.07 10.96
C GLY A 226 3.18 -8.79 9.67
N HIS A 227 2.72 -10.04 9.54
CA HIS A 227 3.04 -10.89 8.40
C HIS A 227 1.90 -10.84 7.37
N SER A 228 2.20 -10.47 6.13
CA SER A 228 1.22 -10.23 5.04
C SER A 228 0.15 -11.32 4.83
N TYR A 229 0.45 -12.60 5.04
CA TYR A 229 -0.53 -13.72 4.98
C TYR A 229 -1.66 -13.67 6.03
N LEU A 230 -1.56 -12.79 7.02
CA LEU A 230 -2.57 -12.67 8.07
C LEU A 230 -3.64 -11.62 7.77
N SER A 231 -3.43 -10.78 6.75
CA SER A 231 -4.35 -9.70 6.39
C SER A 231 -4.70 -9.65 4.89
N ARG A 232 -3.91 -10.33 4.03
CA ARG A 232 -4.11 -10.40 2.58
C ARG A 232 -4.44 -11.81 2.12
N TYR A 233 -5.43 -11.93 1.24
CA TYR A 233 -6.03 -13.19 0.81
C TYR A 233 -5.99 -13.29 -0.71
N LEU A 234 -5.29 -14.30 -1.21
CA LEU A 234 -4.98 -14.47 -2.64
C LEU A 234 -6.22 -14.85 -3.44
N ASN A 235 -6.51 -14.13 -4.53
CA ASN A 235 -7.60 -14.48 -5.45
C ASN A 235 -7.10 -15.29 -6.66
N TYR A 236 -6.00 -14.85 -7.28
CA TYR A 236 -5.48 -15.51 -8.47
C TYR A 236 -3.96 -15.35 -8.62
N MET A 237 -3.36 -16.25 -9.41
CA MET A 237 -1.96 -16.19 -9.85
C MET A 237 -1.88 -16.61 -11.31
N ILE A 238 -1.68 -15.66 -12.21
CA ILE A 238 -1.71 -15.92 -13.66
C ILE A 238 -0.29 -15.78 -14.23
N PRO A 239 0.38 -16.89 -14.59
CA PRO A 239 1.73 -16.86 -15.16
C PRO A 239 1.73 -16.27 -16.57
N THR A 240 2.88 -15.75 -17.02
CA THR A 240 3.08 -15.21 -18.39
C THR A 240 2.53 -16.13 -19.48
N ALA A 241 2.76 -17.44 -19.40
CA ALA A 241 2.26 -18.39 -20.42
C ALA A 241 0.73 -18.38 -20.62
N LEU A 242 -0.05 -17.95 -19.61
CA LEU A 242 -1.49 -17.73 -19.77
C LEU A 242 -1.80 -16.30 -20.23
N LEU A 243 -1.02 -15.31 -19.80
CA LEU A 243 -1.17 -13.92 -20.25
C LEU A 243 -0.84 -13.75 -21.73
N ASP A 244 0.10 -14.54 -22.26
CA ASP A 244 0.49 -14.56 -23.68
C ASP A 244 -0.64 -15.02 -24.60
N LEU A 245 -1.71 -15.64 -24.06
CA LEU A 245 -2.91 -16.00 -24.84
C LEU A 245 -3.78 -14.79 -25.17
N GLY A 246 -3.64 -13.69 -24.44
CA GLY A 246 -4.32 -12.42 -24.67
C GLY A 246 -4.87 -11.75 -23.41
N PRO A 247 -5.24 -10.45 -23.49
CA PRO A 247 -5.77 -9.68 -22.37
C PRO A 247 -7.03 -10.30 -21.72
N TRP A 248 -7.88 -10.94 -22.54
CA TRP A 248 -9.13 -11.60 -22.14
C TRP A 248 -8.96 -12.61 -20.99
N VAL A 249 -7.76 -13.20 -20.84
CA VAL A 249 -7.50 -14.13 -19.73
C VAL A 249 -7.47 -13.40 -18.39
N LEU A 250 -6.68 -12.32 -18.28
CA LEU A 250 -6.60 -11.58 -17.01
C LEU A 250 -7.88 -10.79 -16.78
N ASP A 251 -8.44 -10.18 -17.83
CA ASP A 251 -9.67 -9.40 -17.73
C ASP A 251 -10.84 -10.29 -17.32
N GLY A 252 -10.95 -11.50 -17.88
CA GLY A 252 -11.95 -12.49 -17.48
C GLY A 252 -11.82 -12.95 -16.03
N VAL A 253 -10.58 -13.16 -15.55
CA VAL A 253 -10.32 -13.48 -14.14
C VAL A 253 -10.69 -12.32 -13.21
N GLN A 254 -10.30 -11.10 -13.56
CA GLN A 254 -10.57 -9.90 -12.76
C GLN A 254 -12.06 -9.58 -12.73
N LYS A 255 -12.76 -9.71 -13.87
CA LYS A 255 -14.21 -9.61 -13.97
C LYS A 255 -14.90 -10.65 -13.10
N ALA A 256 -14.46 -11.91 -13.11
CA ALA A 256 -15.04 -12.93 -12.23
C ALA A 256 -14.86 -12.60 -10.72
N VAL A 257 -13.75 -11.94 -10.34
CA VAL A 257 -13.54 -11.44 -8.98
C VAL A 257 -14.48 -10.26 -8.68
N ALA A 258 -14.62 -9.32 -9.60
CA ALA A 258 -15.50 -8.16 -9.46
C ALA A 258 -16.97 -8.58 -9.32
N GLN A 259 -17.42 -9.55 -10.11
CA GLN A 259 -18.79 -10.08 -10.07
C GLN A 259 -19.09 -10.77 -8.74
N ASP A 260 -18.13 -11.56 -8.23
CA ASP A 260 -18.26 -12.22 -6.93
C ASP A 260 -18.37 -11.18 -5.79
N LEU A 261 -17.60 -10.09 -5.85
CA LEU A 261 -17.67 -8.99 -4.89
C LEU A 261 -18.97 -8.18 -5.00
N ARG A 262 -19.45 -7.96 -6.22
CA ARG A 262 -20.74 -7.32 -6.47
C ARG A 262 -21.88 -8.15 -5.85
N SER A 263 -21.87 -9.47 -6.04
CA SER A 263 -22.83 -10.37 -5.40
C SER A 263 -22.71 -10.32 -3.87
N LEU A 264 -21.49 -10.30 -3.32
CA LEU A 264 -21.28 -10.14 -1.87
C LEU A 264 -21.79 -8.80 -1.31
N PHE A 265 -21.82 -7.75 -2.12
CA PHE A 265 -22.38 -6.46 -1.72
C PHE A 265 -23.90 -6.48 -1.70
N TYR A 266 -24.58 -6.99 -2.74
CA TYR A 266 -26.05 -6.94 -2.81
C TYR A 266 -26.74 -8.12 -2.14
N GLU A 267 -26.17 -9.32 -2.21
CA GLU A 267 -26.78 -10.56 -1.71
C GLU A 267 -26.20 -10.97 -0.35
N GLY A 268 -24.90 -10.72 -0.12
CA GLY A 268 -24.20 -11.12 1.10
C GLY A 268 -24.03 -12.65 1.25
N LEU A 269 -23.45 -13.06 2.39
CA LEU A 269 -23.21 -14.45 2.77
C LEU A 269 -23.89 -14.77 4.09
N LEU A 270 -24.59 -15.90 4.16
CA LEU A 270 -25.14 -16.43 5.41
C LEU A 270 -24.09 -17.28 6.13
N VAL A 271 -23.69 -16.88 7.33
CA VAL A 271 -22.77 -17.63 8.19
C VAL A 271 -23.36 -17.67 9.60
N ASN A 272 -23.54 -18.87 10.15
CA ASN A 272 -24.12 -19.09 11.49
C ASN A 272 -25.46 -18.36 11.72
N GLY A 273 -26.32 -18.29 10.69
CA GLY A 273 -27.61 -17.61 10.77
C GLY A 273 -27.55 -16.08 10.60
N GLN A 274 -26.36 -15.47 10.57
CA GLN A 274 -26.16 -14.05 10.34
C GLN A 274 -25.74 -13.79 8.89
N ARG A 275 -26.37 -12.80 8.25
CA ARG A 275 -25.96 -12.35 6.90
C ARG A 275 -24.87 -11.28 7.03
N PHE A 276 -23.77 -11.47 6.32
CA PHE A 276 -22.66 -10.52 6.18
C PHE A 276 -22.55 -10.05 4.73
N TYR A 277 -22.34 -8.75 4.55
CA TYR A 277 -22.11 -8.14 3.24
C TYR A 277 -20.65 -7.69 3.15
N VAL A 278 -20.22 -7.33 1.95
CA VAL A 278 -18.84 -6.90 1.69
C VAL A 278 -18.86 -5.67 0.82
N ALA A 279 -18.11 -4.64 1.22
CA ALA A 279 -17.97 -3.41 0.45
C ALA A 279 -16.49 -3.12 0.18
N VAL A 280 -16.17 -2.83 -1.08
CA VAL A 280 -14.82 -2.44 -1.50
C VAL A 280 -14.66 -0.95 -1.24
N VAL A 281 -13.72 -0.58 -0.35
CA VAL A 281 -13.45 0.83 -0.02
C VAL A 281 -12.33 1.45 -0.86
N GLY A 282 -11.66 0.63 -1.66
CA GLY A 282 -10.60 1.09 -2.57
C GLY A 282 -9.87 -0.05 -3.26
N LEU A 283 -9.28 0.30 -4.40
CA LEU A 283 -8.33 -0.47 -5.17
C LEU A 283 -6.94 0.08 -4.87
N LYS A 284 -6.01 -0.82 -4.56
CA LYS A 284 -4.62 -0.54 -4.28
C LYS A 284 -3.76 -1.15 -5.38
N GLY A 285 -2.67 -0.49 -5.69
CA GLY A 285 -1.72 -0.95 -6.69
C GLY A 285 -0.80 0.18 -7.06
N ASP A 286 0.23 -0.13 -7.84
CA ASP A 286 0.98 0.93 -8.49
C ASP A 286 0.10 1.62 -9.55
N GLN A 287 0.54 2.80 -9.99
CA GLN A 287 -0.24 3.54 -10.98
C GLN A 287 -0.31 2.81 -12.33
N LYS A 288 0.66 1.94 -12.69
CA LYS A 288 0.61 1.13 -13.92
C LYS A 288 -0.57 0.17 -13.90
N TRP A 289 -0.76 -0.49 -12.77
CA TRP A 289 -1.85 -1.40 -12.57
C TRP A 289 -3.20 -0.67 -12.67
N HIS A 290 -3.34 0.50 -12.03
CA HIS A 290 -4.55 1.33 -12.15
C HIS A 290 -4.89 1.71 -13.59
N VAL A 291 -3.89 2.14 -14.37
CA VAL A 291 -4.11 2.49 -15.80
C VAL A 291 -4.68 1.31 -16.57
N ARG A 292 -4.10 0.12 -16.38
CA ARG A 292 -4.54 -1.09 -17.06
C ARG A 292 -5.95 -1.51 -16.64
N VAL A 293 -6.21 -1.60 -15.33
CA VAL A 293 -7.49 -2.15 -14.85
C VAL A 293 -8.65 -1.18 -14.96
N GLY A 294 -8.37 0.13 -14.90
CA GLY A 294 -9.34 1.20 -15.07
C GLY A 294 -9.46 1.73 -16.51
N GLN A 295 -8.65 1.22 -17.44
CA GLN A 295 -8.62 1.68 -18.85
C GLN A 295 -8.41 3.19 -18.99
N PHE A 296 -7.50 3.75 -18.17
CA PHE A 296 -7.33 5.20 -18.09
C PHE A 296 -6.63 5.77 -19.32
N TYR A 297 -7.31 6.69 -20.02
CA TYR A 297 -6.65 7.59 -20.98
C TYR A 297 -6.09 8.85 -20.28
N ARG A 298 -6.59 9.24 -19.09
CA ARG A 298 -5.93 10.27 -18.27
C ARG A 298 -5.03 9.62 -17.24
N SER A 299 -3.72 9.62 -17.50
CA SER A 299 -2.76 8.99 -16.61
C SER A 299 -1.35 9.54 -16.75
N TYR A 300 -0.53 9.29 -15.73
CA TYR A 300 0.87 9.68 -15.70
C TYR A 300 1.73 9.08 -16.83
N LEU A 301 1.22 8.09 -17.58
CA LEU A 301 1.91 7.57 -18.77
C LEU A 301 1.93 8.59 -19.92
N HIS A 302 1.04 9.59 -19.91
CA HIS A 302 0.93 10.60 -20.96
C HIS A 302 1.75 11.86 -20.68
N LEU A 303 2.83 11.74 -19.89
CA LEU A 303 3.77 12.82 -19.67
C LEU A 303 4.64 13.00 -20.93
N GLY A 304 4.18 13.85 -21.85
CA GLY A 304 4.84 14.13 -23.13
C GLY A 304 5.57 15.48 -23.13
N ASP A 305 6.68 15.55 -23.88
CA ASP A 305 7.46 16.78 -24.05
C ASP A 305 6.92 17.68 -25.19
N VAL A 306 5.97 17.18 -26.00
CA VAL A 306 5.43 17.83 -27.21
C VAL A 306 3.98 18.24 -27.05
N ASN A 307 3.16 17.39 -26.43
CA ASN A 307 1.72 17.60 -26.25
C ASN A 307 1.39 17.62 -24.76
N SER A 308 0.66 18.66 -24.32
CA SER A 308 0.14 18.74 -22.95
C SER A 308 -1.08 17.84 -22.82
N HIS A 309 -0.92 16.71 -22.15
CA HIS A 309 -2.00 15.78 -21.85
C HIS A 309 -2.35 15.78 -20.37
N GLU A 310 -3.59 15.45 -20.07
CA GLU A 310 -4.07 15.26 -18.70
C GLU A 310 -3.50 13.97 -18.11
N ILE A 311 -2.91 14.07 -16.93
CA ILE A 311 -2.13 12.99 -16.31
C ILE A 311 -2.76 12.40 -15.06
N CYS A 312 -3.90 12.93 -14.61
CA CYS A 312 -4.55 12.52 -13.37
C CYS A 312 -5.93 11.92 -13.65
N PRO A 313 -6.26 10.76 -13.04
CA PRO A 313 -7.61 10.21 -13.15
C PRO A 313 -8.67 11.00 -12.37
N ASP A 314 -8.24 11.82 -11.40
CA ASP A 314 -9.10 12.47 -10.42
C ASP A 314 -9.34 13.96 -10.68
N CYS A 315 -8.58 14.56 -11.60
CA CYS A 315 -8.66 15.98 -11.95
C CYS A 315 -8.09 16.20 -13.37
N LEU A 316 -8.19 17.43 -13.88
CA LEU A 316 -7.70 17.79 -15.23
C LEU A 316 -6.24 18.27 -15.22
N ALA A 317 -5.45 17.87 -14.23
CA ALA A 317 -4.05 18.28 -14.13
C ALA A 317 -3.22 17.75 -15.33
N GLY A 318 -2.39 18.62 -15.91
CA GLY A 318 -1.60 18.35 -17.12
C GLY A 318 -2.12 19.08 -18.35
N ASN A 319 -3.39 19.50 -18.33
CA ASN A 319 -3.92 20.47 -19.28
C ASN A 319 -3.18 21.82 -19.14
N PRO A 320 -2.89 22.57 -20.23
CA PRO A 320 -2.24 23.89 -20.14
C PRO A 320 -2.95 24.89 -19.19
N ALA A 321 -4.28 24.79 -19.06
CA ALA A 321 -5.05 25.60 -18.13
C ALA A 321 -4.86 25.19 -16.65
N TYR A 322 -4.46 23.93 -16.43
CA TYR A 322 -4.34 23.28 -15.13
C TYR A 322 -2.99 22.52 -15.00
N PRO A 323 -1.84 23.22 -14.95
CA PRO A 323 -0.54 22.55 -14.89
C PRO A 323 -0.37 21.69 -13.65
N PHE A 324 0.14 20.48 -13.82
CA PHE A 324 0.29 19.53 -12.70
C PHE A 324 1.48 19.88 -11.79
N GLU A 325 2.45 20.64 -12.31
CA GLU A 325 3.63 21.12 -11.61
C GLU A 325 3.33 22.29 -10.66
N GLU A 326 2.08 22.76 -10.62
CA GLU A 326 1.69 23.85 -9.75
C GLU A 326 1.70 23.39 -8.28
N THR A 327 2.69 23.88 -7.54
CA THR A 327 2.92 23.59 -6.12
C THR A 327 2.44 24.74 -5.21
N SER A 328 1.62 25.65 -5.71
CA SER A 328 1.08 26.77 -4.92
C SER A 328 0.11 26.30 -3.86
N GLU A 329 -0.32 27.20 -2.98
CA GLU A 329 -1.34 26.91 -1.96
C GLU A 329 -2.71 26.65 -2.60
N ASN A 330 -3.05 27.40 -3.66
CA ASN A 330 -4.30 27.26 -4.42
C ASN A 330 -3.99 26.85 -5.88
N PRO A 331 -3.53 25.62 -6.14
CA PRO A 331 -3.14 25.26 -7.50
C PRO A 331 -4.38 25.15 -8.40
N ARG A 332 -4.25 25.58 -9.65
CA ARG A 332 -5.42 25.68 -10.55
C ARG A 332 -6.10 24.36 -10.86
N TRP A 333 -5.42 23.23 -10.76
CA TRP A 333 -6.05 21.93 -11.01
C TRP A 333 -7.02 21.51 -9.88
N VAL A 334 -6.92 22.07 -8.67
CA VAL A 334 -7.77 21.67 -7.52
C VAL A 334 -9.25 21.92 -7.80
N LYS A 335 -9.60 23.02 -8.46
CA LYS A 335 -10.97 23.32 -8.91
C LYS A 335 -11.55 22.30 -9.89
N THR A 336 -10.73 21.42 -10.45
CA THR A 336 -11.15 20.34 -11.36
C THR A 336 -11.18 18.97 -10.69
N PHE A 337 -10.91 18.90 -9.38
CA PHE A 337 -10.95 17.66 -8.62
C PHE A 337 -12.36 17.10 -8.53
N GLY A 338 -12.52 15.81 -8.82
CA GLY A 338 -13.83 15.16 -8.88
C GLY A 338 -14.70 15.73 -9.99
N THR A 339 -14.11 16.03 -11.15
CA THR A 339 -14.85 16.44 -12.36
C THR A 339 -15.75 15.31 -12.86
N ASP A 340 -16.87 15.66 -13.50
CA ASP A 340 -17.81 14.71 -14.11
C ASP A 340 -17.21 14.00 -15.35
N GLU A 341 -16.13 14.55 -15.90
CA GLU A 341 -15.40 13.91 -17.00
C GLU A 341 -14.67 12.65 -16.51
N LEU A 342 -15.05 11.48 -17.03
CA LEU A 342 -14.43 10.20 -16.68
C LEU A 342 -13.03 10.07 -17.28
N PRO A 343 -12.05 9.45 -16.59
CA PRO A 343 -10.69 9.31 -17.10
C PRO A 343 -10.50 8.13 -18.07
N TRP A 344 -11.60 7.49 -18.50
CA TRP A 344 -11.66 6.39 -19.47
C TRP A 344 -12.80 6.62 -20.47
N THR A 345 -12.67 6.07 -21.68
CA THR A 345 -13.76 6.03 -22.67
C THR A 345 -14.61 4.78 -22.51
N GLU A 346 -13.98 3.67 -22.16
CA GLU A 346 -14.63 2.39 -21.88
C GLU A 346 -14.39 1.99 -20.42
N PRO A 347 -15.40 1.50 -19.71
CA PRO A 347 -15.26 1.15 -18.31
C PRO A 347 -14.29 -0.02 -18.13
N GLY A 348 -13.38 0.12 -17.15
CA GLY A 348 -12.52 -0.96 -16.71
C GLY A 348 -13.28 -2.12 -16.04
N VAL A 349 -12.59 -3.24 -15.84
CA VAL A 349 -13.17 -4.49 -15.29
C VAL A 349 -13.74 -4.33 -13.87
N PHE A 350 -13.29 -3.32 -13.13
CA PHE A 350 -13.74 -3.03 -11.76
C PHE A 350 -14.79 -1.92 -11.67
N GLU A 351 -15.32 -1.44 -12.81
CA GLU A 351 -16.38 -0.42 -12.80
C GLU A 351 -17.75 -0.97 -12.40
N GLU A 352 -17.96 -2.28 -12.46
CA GLU A 352 -19.17 -2.93 -11.94
C GLU A 352 -19.23 -3.02 -10.40
N LEU A 353 -18.13 -2.73 -9.71
CA LEU A 353 -18.07 -2.70 -8.25
C LEU A 353 -18.89 -1.51 -7.70
N PRO A 354 -19.80 -1.75 -6.74
CA PRO A 354 -20.46 -0.67 -6.01
C PRO A 354 -19.42 0.15 -5.22
N PHE A 355 -19.27 1.43 -5.58
CA PHE A 355 -18.32 2.34 -4.92
C PHE A 355 -18.91 3.74 -4.77
N ASP A 356 -18.74 4.62 -5.76
CA ASP A 356 -19.23 6.00 -5.77
C ASP A 356 -19.65 6.32 -7.20
N SER A 357 -20.94 6.63 -7.41
CA SER A 357 -21.46 6.92 -8.75
C SER A 357 -21.10 8.33 -9.23
N THR A 358 -20.76 9.24 -8.31
CA THR A 358 -20.45 10.64 -8.61
C THR A 358 -18.96 10.86 -8.84
N PHE A 359 -18.12 10.03 -8.21
CA PHE A 359 -16.68 10.08 -8.41
C PHE A 359 -16.06 8.68 -8.50
N PRO A 360 -16.36 7.93 -9.59
CA PRO A 360 -16.01 6.52 -9.69
C PRO A 360 -14.49 6.28 -9.69
N SER A 361 -13.70 7.16 -10.30
CA SER A 361 -12.23 7.03 -10.33
C SER A 361 -11.57 7.16 -8.95
N PHE A 362 -12.27 7.72 -7.96
CA PHE A 362 -11.74 7.83 -6.61
C PHE A 362 -11.57 6.47 -5.91
N LYS A 363 -12.08 5.36 -6.48
CA LYS A 363 -11.79 4.01 -5.99
C LYS A 363 -10.33 3.62 -6.20
N TYR A 364 -9.61 4.22 -7.14
CA TYR A 364 -8.21 3.91 -7.45
C TYR A 364 -7.27 4.71 -6.54
N LYS A 365 -6.93 4.14 -5.39
CA LYS A 365 -6.33 4.88 -4.27
C LYS A 365 -4.82 5.07 -4.45
N ARG A 366 -4.35 6.30 -4.21
CA ARG A 366 -2.92 6.60 -4.16
C ARG A 366 -2.28 6.01 -2.91
N ASP A 367 -1.04 5.57 -3.04
CA ASP A 367 -0.27 5.04 -1.93
C ASP A 367 1.04 5.81 -1.70
N LEU A 368 1.47 5.89 -0.44
CA LEU A 368 2.70 6.60 -0.06
C LEU A 368 3.99 5.84 -0.42
N LEU A 369 3.92 4.53 -0.67
CA LEU A 369 5.09 3.77 -1.10
C LEU A 369 5.51 4.22 -2.51
N HIS A 370 4.62 4.16 -3.50
CA HIS A 370 4.94 4.55 -4.88
C HIS A 370 4.98 6.07 -5.07
N SER A 371 4.04 6.81 -4.47
CA SER A 371 3.99 8.26 -4.66
C SER A 371 5.17 8.97 -3.98
N PHE A 372 5.57 8.48 -2.79
CA PHE A 372 6.63 9.11 -2.00
C PHE A 372 7.90 8.27 -1.92
N LYS A 373 7.91 7.13 -1.22
CA LYS A 373 9.15 6.42 -0.86
C LYS A 373 9.94 5.91 -2.06
N LEU A 374 9.23 5.49 -3.10
CA LEU A 374 9.77 5.03 -4.38
C LEU A 374 9.60 6.07 -5.51
N GLY A 375 8.93 7.19 -5.19
CA GLY A 375 8.66 8.32 -6.08
C GLY A 375 9.40 9.57 -5.60
N LEU A 376 8.63 10.58 -5.16
CA LEU A 376 9.14 11.92 -4.82
C LEU A 376 10.32 11.92 -3.82
N GLY A 377 10.32 11.02 -2.83
CA GLY A 377 11.39 10.92 -1.84
C GLY A 377 12.75 10.56 -2.45
N ARG A 378 12.77 9.73 -3.50
CA ARG A 378 14.01 9.40 -4.24
C ARG A 378 14.52 10.60 -5.04
N ASP A 379 13.60 11.39 -5.60
CA ASP A 379 13.93 12.63 -6.32
C ASP A 379 14.49 13.67 -5.34
N ILE A 380 13.87 13.84 -4.16
CA ILE A 380 14.40 14.72 -3.08
C ILE A 380 15.80 14.27 -2.68
N ALA A 381 15.98 12.98 -2.37
CA ALA A 381 17.27 12.46 -1.94
C ALA A 381 18.35 12.66 -3.01
N GLY A 382 18.05 12.30 -4.27
CA GLY A 382 19.01 12.40 -5.37
C GLY A 382 19.36 13.83 -5.72
N GLY A 383 18.36 14.71 -5.84
CA GLY A 383 18.53 16.13 -6.09
C GLY A 383 19.35 16.81 -4.99
N THR A 384 19.09 16.48 -3.73
CA THR A 384 19.80 17.07 -2.57
C THR A 384 21.25 16.59 -2.49
N ILE A 385 21.53 15.30 -2.71
CA ILE A 385 22.92 14.80 -2.77
C ILE A 385 23.69 15.54 -3.87
N MET A 386 23.10 15.70 -5.04
CA MET A 386 23.75 16.40 -6.15
C MET A 386 23.90 17.91 -5.90
N LEU A 387 22.95 18.53 -5.18
CA LEU A 387 23.06 19.91 -4.71
C LEU A 387 24.28 20.09 -3.79
N LEU A 388 24.45 19.21 -2.80
CA LEU A 388 25.60 19.22 -1.89
C LEU A 388 26.93 18.93 -2.62
N CYS A 389 26.94 17.95 -3.53
CA CYS A 389 28.12 17.58 -4.29
C CYS A 389 28.56 18.71 -5.21
N ARG A 390 27.65 19.24 -6.02
CA ARG A 390 28.01 20.06 -7.18
C ARG A 390 28.00 21.55 -6.86
N PHE A 391 26.98 21.99 -6.15
CA PHE A 391 26.69 23.42 -6.03
C PHE A 391 27.33 24.05 -4.80
N PHE A 392 27.34 23.32 -3.67
CA PHE A 392 27.95 23.81 -2.44
C PHE A 392 29.35 23.25 -2.17
N GLU A 393 29.79 22.19 -2.87
CA GLU A 393 31.09 21.55 -2.61
C GLU A 393 31.28 21.14 -1.12
N THR A 394 30.17 20.83 -0.44
CA THR A 394 30.16 20.59 1.01
C THR A 394 31.01 19.37 1.39
N LEU A 395 31.15 18.44 0.45
CA LEU A 395 31.82 17.16 0.62
C LEU A 395 33.32 17.20 0.28
N ASP A 396 33.87 18.36 -0.08
CA ASP A 396 35.28 18.45 -0.46
C ASP A 396 36.20 18.70 0.73
N HIS A 397 37.37 18.06 0.67
CA HIS A 397 38.49 18.25 1.59
C HIS A 397 39.74 18.70 0.80
N PRO A 398 40.67 19.43 1.44
CA PRO A 398 41.93 19.82 0.80
C PRO A 398 42.71 18.61 0.28
N GLY A 399 43.19 18.68 -0.97
CA GLY A 399 43.96 17.61 -1.61
C GLY A 399 43.12 16.53 -2.30
N ASP A 400 41.82 16.44 -2.04
CA ASP A 400 40.95 15.45 -2.66
C ASP A 400 40.48 15.87 -4.07
N SER A 401 40.23 14.86 -4.91
CA SER A 401 39.53 15.08 -6.18
C SER A 401 38.14 15.67 -5.95
N LYS A 402 37.85 16.76 -6.67
CA LYS A 402 36.54 17.40 -6.77
C LYS A 402 35.60 16.76 -7.80
N GLY A 403 36.05 15.66 -8.42
CA GLY A 403 35.23 14.90 -9.36
C GLY A 403 33.97 14.35 -8.69
N VAL A 404 32.87 14.30 -9.44
CA VAL A 404 31.57 13.83 -8.92
C VAL A 404 31.65 12.43 -8.32
N ILE A 405 32.44 11.52 -8.90
CA ILE A 405 32.59 10.15 -8.39
C ILE A 405 33.20 10.16 -6.99
N SER A 406 34.31 10.88 -6.80
CA SER A 406 34.96 11.00 -5.49
C SER A 406 34.06 11.70 -4.46
N ARG A 407 33.29 12.72 -4.88
CA ARG A 407 32.28 13.35 -4.02
C ARG A 407 31.18 12.37 -3.60
N LEU A 408 30.72 11.49 -4.49
CA LEU A 408 29.72 10.47 -4.16
C LEU A 408 30.25 9.39 -3.21
N GLU A 409 31.51 9.00 -3.34
CA GLU A 409 32.16 8.09 -2.39
C GLU A 409 32.21 8.70 -0.98
N ARG A 410 32.60 9.97 -0.87
CA ARG A 410 32.59 10.71 0.40
C ARG A 410 31.17 10.89 0.97
N ALA A 411 30.19 11.22 0.12
CA ALA A 411 28.79 11.28 0.50
C ALA A 411 28.32 9.95 1.12
N HIS A 412 28.64 8.82 0.48
CA HIS A 412 28.29 7.51 0.98
C HIS A 412 28.99 7.18 2.30
N ALA A 413 30.27 7.53 2.45
CA ALA A 413 31.00 7.33 3.71
C ALA A 413 30.34 8.08 4.88
N ARG A 414 29.92 9.33 4.66
CA ARG A 414 29.18 10.13 5.66
C ARG A 414 27.81 9.52 5.96
N PHE A 415 27.09 9.06 4.94
CA PHE A 415 25.81 8.35 5.13
C PHE A 415 25.99 7.06 5.95
N ALA A 416 27.01 6.26 5.65
CA ALA A 416 27.31 5.04 6.39
C ALA A 416 27.69 5.32 7.85
N MET A 417 28.47 6.38 8.10
CA MET A 417 28.80 6.84 9.44
C MET A 417 27.53 7.27 10.21
N TYR A 418 26.65 8.05 9.58
CA TYR A 418 25.36 8.42 10.14
C TYR A 418 24.52 7.20 10.49
N ALA A 419 24.38 6.25 9.55
CA ALA A 419 23.58 5.05 9.76
C ALA A 419 24.11 4.21 10.92
N SER A 420 25.43 4.08 11.04
CA SER A 420 26.09 3.40 12.17
C SER A 420 25.78 4.11 13.50
N ALA A 421 25.94 5.43 13.56
CA ALA A 421 25.65 6.23 14.76
C ALA A 421 24.16 6.15 15.16
N ALA A 422 23.26 6.16 14.17
CA ALA A 422 21.82 6.07 14.37
C ALA A 422 21.33 4.62 14.61
N LYS A 423 22.23 3.62 14.60
CA LYS A 423 21.91 2.18 14.72
C LYS A 423 20.90 1.70 13.67
N LYS A 424 21.08 2.17 12.43
CA LYS A 424 20.25 1.82 11.26
C LYS A 424 21.06 0.97 10.28
N THR A 425 20.41 0.03 9.61
CA THR A 425 21.06 -0.87 8.63
C THR A 425 20.51 -0.61 7.23
N PRO A 426 21.16 0.26 6.44
CA PRO A 426 20.74 0.53 5.07
C PRO A 426 21.01 -0.65 4.14
N HIS A 427 20.19 -0.83 3.10
CA HIS A 427 20.47 -1.83 2.06
C HIS A 427 21.40 -1.30 0.96
N VAL A 428 21.42 0.01 0.72
CA VAL A 428 22.34 0.66 -0.22
C VAL A 428 23.80 0.44 0.22
N ARG A 429 24.64 0.07 -0.74
CA ARG A 429 26.05 -0.32 -0.49
C ARG A 429 27.07 0.74 -0.93
N LYS A 430 26.70 1.61 -1.86
CA LYS A 430 27.53 2.68 -2.40
C LYS A 430 26.68 3.70 -3.14
N PHE A 431 27.13 4.96 -3.19
CA PHE A 431 26.60 5.94 -4.13
C PHE A 431 27.44 5.95 -5.40
N THR A 432 26.76 5.91 -6.54
CA THR A 432 27.35 5.91 -7.89
C THR A 432 26.49 6.77 -8.81
N LYS A 433 27.01 7.11 -9.99
CA LYS A 433 26.21 7.79 -11.03
C LYS A 433 24.97 6.97 -11.39
N ASP A 434 25.10 5.65 -11.49
CA ASP A 434 23.98 4.74 -11.78
C ASP A 434 22.95 4.73 -10.65
N PHE A 435 23.41 4.68 -9.39
CA PHE A 435 22.53 4.75 -8.23
C PHE A 435 21.74 6.06 -8.18
N LEU A 436 22.32 7.18 -8.63
CA LEU A 436 21.65 8.47 -8.70
C LEU A 436 20.98 8.75 -10.05
N HIS A 437 21.05 7.82 -11.00
CA HIS A 437 20.63 8.01 -12.39
C HIS A 437 21.18 9.30 -13.04
N HIS A 438 22.35 9.76 -12.59
CA HIS A 438 22.97 11.02 -13.03
C HIS A 438 24.05 10.76 -14.09
N LYS A 439 23.60 10.57 -15.34
CA LYS A 439 24.48 10.32 -16.48
C LYS A 439 25.26 11.57 -16.89
N THR A 440 24.55 12.70 -17.00
CA THR A 440 25.09 13.99 -17.43
C THR A 440 24.60 15.12 -16.52
N ASN A 441 25.17 16.31 -16.68
CA ASN A 441 24.78 17.50 -15.91
C ASN A 441 23.33 17.96 -16.22
N LYS A 442 22.76 17.50 -17.34
CA LYS A 442 21.36 17.74 -17.72
C LYS A 442 20.41 16.65 -17.19
N SER A 443 20.95 15.61 -16.55
CA SER A 443 20.16 14.50 -16.02
C SER A 443 19.69 14.79 -14.60
N PHE A 444 18.37 14.84 -14.42
CA PHE A 444 17.74 14.91 -13.11
C PHE A 444 18.09 13.69 -12.25
N ALA A 445 18.68 13.93 -11.09
CA ALA A 445 19.15 12.87 -10.20
C ALA A 445 18.01 12.33 -9.32
N PHE A 446 17.97 11.01 -9.15
CA PHE A 446 17.09 10.33 -8.20
C PHE A 446 17.75 9.03 -7.72
N THR A 447 17.48 8.63 -6.49
CA THR A 447 18.13 7.45 -5.90
C THR A 447 17.44 6.15 -6.29
N ALA A 448 18.20 5.14 -6.71
CA ALA A 448 17.73 3.75 -6.91
C ALA A 448 17.60 3.00 -5.57
N SER A 449 17.14 3.68 -4.51
CA SER A 449 17.05 3.19 -3.13
C SER A 449 15.75 2.42 -2.88
N LYS A 450 15.75 1.41 -2.01
CA LYS A 450 14.48 0.84 -1.52
C LYS A 450 13.72 1.89 -0.71
N GLY A 451 12.41 1.70 -0.56
CA GLY A 451 11.57 2.68 0.16
C GLY A 451 12.04 2.95 1.60
N SER A 452 12.55 1.94 2.30
CA SER A 452 13.15 2.10 3.63
C SER A 452 14.44 2.94 3.60
N ASP A 453 15.31 2.69 2.63
CA ASP A 453 16.57 3.42 2.47
C ASP A 453 16.32 4.87 2.06
N THR A 454 15.28 5.14 1.25
CA THR A 454 14.88 6.51 0.92
C THR A 454 14.61 7.33 2.18
N ILE A 455 13.90 6.77 3.17
CA ILE A 455 13.65 7.49 4.44
C ILE A 455 14.95 7.73 5.21
N LEU A 456 15.84 6.73 5.30
CA LEU A 456 17.14 6.90 5.96
C LEU A 456 18.02 7.96 5.27
N LEU A 457 17.97 8.03 3.93
CA LEU A 457 18.68 9.06 3.17
C LEU A 457 18.13 10.44 3.50
N LEU A 458 16.82 10.61 3.62
CA LEU A 458 16.21 11.90 3.98
C LEU A 458 16.53 12.31 5.43
N GLU A 459 16.57 11.36 6.37
CA GLU A 459 17.01 11.60 7.75
C GLU A 459 18.48 12.09 7.78
N TRP A 460 19.36 11.44 7.05
CA TRP A 460 20.76 11.84 6.91
C TRP A 460 20.91 13.20 6.21
N LEU A 461 20.19 13.42 5.10
CA LEU A 461 20.26 14.67 4.34
C LEU A 461 19.75 15.87 5.13
N HIS A 462 18.79 15.67 6.04
CA HIS A 462 18.39 16.70 6.98
C HIS A 462 19.58 17.20 7.81
N LEU A 463 20.37 16.28 8.39
CA LEU A 463 21.60 16.61 9.11
C LEU A 463 22.65 17.24 8.21
N GLU A 464 22.92 16.64 7.05
CA GLU A 464 23.96 17.12 6.13
C GLU A 464 23.71 18.52 5.61
N CYS A 465 22.45 18.84 5.29
CA CYS A 465 22.10 20.19 4.84
C CYS A 465 22.27 21.22 5.97
N GLN A 466 22.04 20.84 7.23
CA GLN A 466 22.30 21.73 8.37
C GLN A 466 23.80 22.03 8.52
N LEU A 467 24.65 20.99 8.40
CA LEU A 467 26.10 21.16 8.39
C LEU A 467 26.57 22.01 7.19
N ALA A 468 25.95 21.82 6.02
CA ALA A 468 26.22 22.62 4.83
C ALA A 468 25.89 24.10 5.04
N ILE A 469 24.78 24.42 5.72
CA ILE A 469 24.41 25.81 6.03
C ILE A 469 25.49 26.47 6.90
N GLN A 470 26.03 25.75 7.88
CA GLN A 470 27.10 26.28 8.74
C GLN A 470 28.38 26.53 7.94
N LYS A 471 28.76 25.60 7.04
CA LYS A 471 29.95 25.73 6.19
C LYS A 471 29.82 26.83 5.12
N HIS A 472 28.59 27.08 4.65
CA HIS A 472 28.30 27.94 3.49
C HIS A 472 27.29 29.04 3.84
N ALA A 473 27.40 29.62 5.04
CA ALA A 473 26.45 30.62 5.55
C ALA A 473 26.31 31.84 4.61
N ASP A 474 27.41 32.27 4.01
CA ASP A 474 27.48 33.43 3.12
C ASP A 474 27.22 33.09 1.64
N HIS A 475 26.91 31.83 1.32
CA HIS A 475 26.65 31.45 -0.07
C HIS A 475 25.37 32.12 -0.58
N ARG A 476 25.44 32.75 -1.76
CA ARG A 476 24.31 33.50 -2.37
C ARG A 476 23.01 32.71 -2.47
N ARG A 477 23.12 31.38 -2.54
CA ARG A 477 22.00 30.44 -2.61
C ARG A 477 21.77 29.61 -1.34
N VAL A 478 22.18 30.09 -0.17
CA VAL A 478 21.92 29.39 1.11
C VAL A 478 20.42 29.17 1.37
N ASP A 479 19.54 29.94 0.72
CA ASP A 479 18.10 29.69 0.64
C ASP A 479 17.77 28.28 0.19
N LEU A 480 18.50 27.73 -0.80
CA LEU A 480 18.30 26.36 -1.29
C LEU A 480 18.62 25.32 -0.22
N LEU A 481 19.68 25.52 0.58
CA LEU A 481 19.98 24.60 1.68
C LEU A 481 18.92 24.69 2.78
N LYS A 482 18.47 25.91 3.12
CA LYS A 482 17.39 26.12 4.09
C LYS A 482 16.10 25.43 3.63
N ALA A 483 15.76 25.52 2.35
CA ALA A 483 14.63 24.81 1.76
C ALA A 483 14.83 23.28 1.80
N ALA A 484 16.02 22.78 1.45
CA ALA A 484 16.33 21.34 1.51
C ALA A 484 16.22 20.78 2.94
N VAL A 485 16.68 21.51 3.96
CA VAL A 485 16.50 21.15 5.38
C VAL A 485 15.01 21.02 5.72
N GLN A 486 14.18 21.99 5.32
CA GLN A 486 12.75 21.96 5.58
C GLN A 486 12.06 20.79 4.87
N VAL A 487 12.38 20.55 3.60
CA VAL A 487 11.83 19.45 2.80
C VAL A 487 12.23 18.10 3.40
N CYS A 488 13.50 17.87 3.73
CA CYS A 488 13.95 16.62 4.32
C CYS A 488 13.28 16.36 5.69
N LYS A 489 13.21 17.39 6.55
CA LYS A 489 12.52 17.31 7.84
C LYS A 489 11.04 16.98 7.67
N ALA A 490 10.33 17.73 6.83
CA ALA A 490 8.91 17.55 6.59
C ALA A 490 8.63 16.17 5.98
N SER A 491 9.48 15.69 5.08
CA SER A 491 9.41 14.34 4.52
C SER A 491 9.45 13.27 5.60
N CYS A 492 10.37 13.38 6.56
CA CYS A 492 10.45 12.48 7.71
C CYS A 492 9.21 12.62 8.62
N SER A 493 8.74 13.86 8.83
CA SER A 493 7.54 14.15 9.64
C SER A 493 6.26 13.54 9.07
N ILE A 494 6.08 13.47 7.74
CA ILE A 494 4.93 12.78 7.12
C ILE A 494 4.85 11.35 7.64
N PHE A 495 5.95 10.60 7.53
CA PHE A 495 6.01 9.21 7.96
C PHE A 495 5.95 9.06 9.47
N TRP A 496 6.55 9.99 10.22
CA TRP A 496 6.40 10.01 11.66
C TRP A 496 4.93 10.16 12.06
N ILE A 497 4.18 11.08 11.45
CA ILE A 497 2.76 11.26 11.75
C ILE A 497 2.00 9.98 11.42
N VAL A 498 2.07 9.49 10.17
CA VAL A 498 1.20 8.37 9.77
C VAL A 498 1.53 7.05 10.48
N TYR A 499 2.80 6.76 10.79
CA TYR A 499 3.18 5.53 11.49
C TYR A 499 2.98 5.56 13.02
N ASN A 500 2.79 6.75 13.61
CA ASN A 500 2.39 6.88 15.01
C ASN A 500 0.86 6.91 15.18
N HIS A 501 0.09 6.75 14.11
CA HIS A 501 -1.36 6.63 14.20
C HIS A 501 -1.83 5.22 13.85
N GLY A 502 -3.03 4.88 14.31
CA GLY A 502 -3.74 3.69 13.85
C GLY A 502 -4.32 3.90 12.45
N LEU A 503 -5.48 3.32 12.23
CA LEU A 503 -6.23 3.46 10.98
C LEU A 503 -6.78 4.87 10.77
N TRP A 504 -6.97 5.64 11.85
CA TRP A 504 -7.63 6.95 11.81
C TRP A 504 -6.71 8.08 12.28
N LEU A 505 -6.75 9.19 11.56
CA LEU A 505 -6.12 10.46 11.93
C LEU A 505 -7.17 11.38 12.55
N PRO A 506 -6.95 11.89 13.78
CA PRO A 506 -7.83 12.90 14.34
C PRO A 506 -7.64 14.25 13.66
N ARG A 507 -8.66 15.11 13.75
CA ARG A 507 -8.70 16.44 13.13
C ARG A 507 -7.42 17.27 13.27
N LEU A 508 -6.83 17.34 14.47
CA LEU A 508 -5.58 18.08 14.69
C LEU A 508 -4.42 17.52 13.87
N CYS A 509 -4.31 16.19 13.82
CA CYS A 509 -3.27 15.49 13.07
C CYS A 509 -3.51 15.55 11.56
N MET A 510 -4.76 15.62 11.11
CA MET A 510 -5.10 15.91 9.71
C MET A 510 -4.52 17.26 9.28
N SER A 511 -4.77 18.32 10.06
CA SER A 511 -4.20 19.66 9.81
C SER A 511 -2.68 19.63 9.78
N LYS A 512 -2.06 18.98 10.77
CA LYS A 512 -0.60 18.85 10.84
C LYS A 512 -0.01 18.10 9.64
N LEU A 513 -0.63 16.99 9.25
CA LEU A 513 -0.19 16.17 8.12
C LEU A 513 -0.31 16.97 6.82
N ARG A 514 -1.44 17.64 6.61
CA ARG A 514 -1.70 18.53 5.47
C ARG A 514 -0.62 19.59 5.34
N ASP A 515 -0.32 20.34 6.41
CA ASP A 515 0.71 21.37 6.37
C ASP A 515 2.10 20.81 6.10
N THR A 516 2.38 19.63 6.64
CA THR A 516 3.66 18.94 6.43
C THR A 516 3.81 18.52 4.97
N ILE A 517 2.75 18.01 4.35
CA ILE A 517 2.72 17.66 2.92
C ILE A 517 2.94 18.93 2.08
N LEU A 518 2.23 20.01 2.36
CA LEU A 518 2.38 21.27 1.62
C LEU A 518 3.78 21.88 1.78
N ARG A 519 4.45 21.70 2.91
CA ARG A 519 5.86 22.11 3.07
C ARG A 519 6.78 21.32 2.15
N VAL A 520 6.55 20.01 1.99
CA VAL A 520 7.30 19.19 1.03
C VAL A 520 7.02 19.66 -0.40
N VAL A 521 5.75 19.80 -0.79
CA VAL A 521 5.36 20.16 -2.15
C VAL A 521 5.88 21.55 -2.55
N ARG A 522 5.64 22.57 -1.70
CA ARG A 522 6.12 23.94 -1.94
C ARG A 522 7.64 24.03 -1.91
N GLY A 523 8.27 23.40 -0.92
CA GLY A 523 9.73 23.39 -0.79
C GLY A 523 10.40 22.69 -1.97
N TYR A 524 9.81 21.60 -2.48
CA TYR A 524 10.28 20.93 -3.69
C TYR A 524 10.17 21.84 -4.92
N GLY A 525 9.02 22.51 -5.11
CA GLY A 525 8.84 23.48 -6.20
C GLY A 525 9.84 24.64 -6.14
N TYR A 526 10.13 25.13 -4.92
CA TYR A 526 11.15 26.16 -4.70
C TYR A 526 12.55 25.68 -5.06
N LEU A 527 12.94 24.48 -4.61
CA LEU A 527 14.22 23.85 -4.94
C LEU A 527 14.38 23.64 -6.45
N ALA A 528 13.32 23.15 -7.11
CA ALA A 528 13.30 22.92 -8.56
C ALA A 528 13.49 24.22 -9.34
N ARG A 529 12.70 25.25 -9.02
CA ARG A 529 12.83 26.58 -9.65
C ARG A 529 14.21 27.18 -9.42
N GLY A 530 14.69 27.11 -8.18
CA GLY A 530 15.96 27.70 -7.82
C GLY A 530 17.16 27.01 -8.47
N CYS A 531 17.14 25.67 -8.61
CA CYS A 531 18.18 24.96 -9.35
C CYS A 531 18.08 25.20 -10.87
N TYR A 532 16.86 25.31 -11.42
CA TYR A 532 16.65 25.63 -12.82
C TYR A 532 17.25 26.99 -13.20
N GLN A 533 17.07 28.01 -12.35
CA GLN A 533 17.70 29.34 -12.52
C GLN A 533 19.23 29.29 -12.52
N GLU A 534 19.82 28.27 -11.89
CA GLU A 534 21.27 28.03 -11.88
C GLU A 534 21.74 27.10 -13.00
N SER A 535 20.87 26.82 -13.99
CA SER A 535 21.12 25.84 -15.06
C SER A 535 21.51 24.46 -14.53
N PHE A 536 20.91 24.06 -13.40
CA PHE A 536 21.21 22.80 -12.72
C PHE A 536 19.96 21.91 -12.62
N ALA A 537 19.98 20.80 -13.36
CA ALA A 537 18.89 19.82 -13.39
C ALA A 537 18.93 18.88 -12.17
N ALA A 538 18.57 19.38 -10.99
CA ALA A 538 18.59 18.59 -9.75
C ALA A 538 17.25 17.97 -9.38
N TYR A 539 16.16 18.75 -9.47
CA TYR A 539 14.83 18.34 -9.02
C TYR A 539 13.88 18.33 -10.22
N ARG A 540 13.31 17.16 -10.53
CA ARG A 540 12.39 16.97 -11.66
C ARG A 540 10.94 17.06 -11.19
N CYS A 541 10.12 17.88 -11.85
CA CYS A 541 8.67 17.82 -11.65
C CYS A 541 8.12 16.58 -12.37
N LYS A 542 7.50 15.66 -11.61
CA LYS A 542 6.88 14.43 -12.11
C LYS A 542 5.48 14.29 -11.53
N SER A 543 4.66 13.40 -12.09
CA SER A 543 3.31 13.07 -11.61
C SER A 543 3.26 12.66 -10.12
N THR A 544 4.34 12.13 -9.56
CA THR A 544 4.44 11.79 -8.13
C THR A 544 4.36 13.01 -7.23
N LEU A 545 4.92 14.17 -7.65
CA LEU A 545 4.77 15.44 -6.92
C LEU A 545 3.30 15.84 -6.82
N HIS A 546 2.58 15.76 -7.93
CA HIS A 546 1.14 16.02 -8.00
C HIS A 546 0.34 15.01 -7.17
N SER A 547 0.71 13.73 -7.22
CA SER A 547 0.11 12.67 -6.40
C SER A 547 0.27 12.94 -4.90
N ILE A 548 1.41 13.50 -4.47
CA ILE A 548 1.62 13.92 -3.08
C ILE A 548 0.78 15.14 -2.72
N HIS A 549 0.60 16.08 -3.65
CA HIS A 549 -0.26 17.25 -3.43
C HIS A 549 -1.74 16.85 -3.22
N HIS A 550 -2.24 15.82 -3.92
CA HIS A 550 -3.59 15.29 -3.69
C HIS A 550 -3.86 14.88 -2.24
N PHE A 551 -2.89 14.29 -1.52
CA PHE A 551 -3.10 13.96 -0.10
C PHE A 551 -3.39 15.19 0.76
N ALA A 552 -2.79 16.35 0.47
CA ALA A 552 -3.11 17.60 1.18
C ALA A 552 -4.52 18.09 0.84
N VAL A 553 -4.90 18.03 -0.44
CA VAL A 553 -6.25 18.42 -0.91
C VAL A 553 -7.33 17.55 -0.27
N GLU A 554 -7.13 16.24 -0.22
CA GLU A 554 -8.07 15.31 0.42
C GLU A 554 -8.24 15.61 1.92
N LEU A 555 -7.16 15.98 2.62
CA LEU A 555 -7.22 16.41 4.02
C LEU A 555 -7.92 17.77 4.18
N ASP A 556 -7.69 18.72 3.28
CA ASP A 556 -8.38 20.01 3.28
C ASP A 556 -9.89 19.83 3.11
N LEU A 557 -10.31 18.97 2.18
CA LEU A 557 -11.72 18.62 1.98
C LEU A 557 -12.35 18.07 3.26
N ALA A 558 -11.71 17.10 3.91
CA ALA A 558 -12.20 16.54 5.17
C ALA A 558 -12.24 17.59 6.30
N LEU A 559 -11.23 18.46 6.40
CA LEU A 559 -11.20 19.55 7.38
C LEU A 559 -12.35 20.54 7.18
N LEU A 560 -12.64 20.88 5.92
CA LEU A 560 -13.72 21.78 5.51
C LEU A 560 -15.12 21.19 5.75
N MET A 561 -15.26 19.88 5.58
CA MET A 561 -16.47 19.13 5.96
C MET A 561 -16.65 19.01 7.48
N LYS A 562 -15.75 19.59 8.28
CA LYS A 562 -15.68 19.46 9.74
C LYS A 562 -15.60 18.01 10.23
N ALA A 563 -14.93 17.15 9.46
CA ALA A 563 -14.67 15.78 9.88
C ALA A 563 -13.89 15.75 11.20
N ASP A 564 -14.30 14.87 12.11
CA ASP A 564 -13.60 14.60 13.37
C ASP A 564 -12.36 13.72 13.16
N CYS A 565 -12.41 12.86 12.15
CA CYS A 565 -11.32 11.98 11.77
C CYS A 565 -11.28 11.74 10.24
N TYR A 566 -10.14 11.22 9.77
CA TYR A 566 -9.92 10.84 8.39
C TYR A 566 -9.10 9.55 8.31
N PRO A 567 -9.34 8.66 7.34
CA PRO A 567 -8.53 7.45 7.18
C PRO A 567 -7.04 7.78 6.98
N SER A 568 -6.17 7.15 7.76
CA SER A 568 -4.72 7.29 7.58
C SER A 568 -4.32 6.89 6.15
N PRO A 569 -3.43 7.65 5.47
CA PRO A 569 -2.91 7.25 4.16
C PRO A 569 -2.28 5.85 4.13
N LEU A 570 -1.89 5.32 5.31
CA LEU A 570 -1.39 3.95 5.43
C LEU A 570 -2.44 2.87 5.17
N LEU A 571 -3.74 3.20 5.18
CA LEU A 571 -4.79 2.28 4.73
C LEU A 571 -4.51 1.81 3.28
N PHE A 572 -4.07 2.72 2.43
CA PHE A 572 -3.80 2.46 1.01
C PHE A 572 -2.33 2.17 0.70
N ASP A 573 -1.44 2.15 1.70
CA ASP A 573 -0.02 1.84 1.51
C ASP A 573 0.20 0.41 0.98
N CYS A 574 1.06 0.29 -0.04
CA CYS A 574 1.30 -0.97 -0.74
C CYS A 574 2.48 -1.79 -0.18
N SER A 575 3.18 -1.36 0.88
CA SER A 575 4.42 -2.01 1.33
C SER A 575 4.24 -3.47 1.73
N GLN A 576 3.17 -3.79 2.46
CA GLN A 576 2.87 -5.18 2.83
C GLN A 576 2.23 -5.96 1.68
N SER A 577 1.60 -5.28 0.72
CA SER A 577 1.04 -5.90 -0.48
C SER A 577 2.17 -6.33 -1.43
N GLU A 578 3.23 -5.54 -1.59
CA GLU A 578 4.46 -5.96 -2.29
C GLU A 578 5.14 -7.16 -1.62
N ASP A 579 5.22 -7.19 -0.28
CA ASP A 579 5.73 -8.36 0.44
C ASP A 579 4.86 -9.61 0.18
N PHE A 580 3.54 -9.45 0.14
CA PHE A 580 2.60 -10.52 -0.19
C PHE A 580 2.82 -11.05 -1.62
N VAL A 581 2.93 -10.16 -2.61
CA VAL A 581 3.28 -10.50 -4.00
C VAL A 581 4.60 -11.23 -4.05
N GLY A 582 5.65 -10.69 -3.43
CA GLY A 582 6.97 -11.30 -3.41
C GLY A 582 6.99 -12.70 -2.77
N ARG A 583 6.19 -12.92 -1.71
CA ARG A 583 6.03 -14.24 -1.10
C ARG A 583 5.28 -15.20 -2.01
N ASN A 584 4.17 -14.81 -2.61
CA ASN A 584 3.42 -15.70 -3.49
C ASN A 584 4.19 -15.95 -4.79
N ALA A 585 4.89 -14.97 -5.35
CA ALA A 585 5.82 -15.15 -6.46
C ALA A 585 6.91 -16.18 -6.13
N ARG A 586 7.45 -16.19 -4.90
CA ARG A 586 8.34 -17.27 -4.42
C ARG A 586 7.67 -18.63 -4.42
N VAL A 587 6.40 -18.72 -4.01
CA VAL A 587 5.62 -19.96 -4.08
C VAL A 587 5.46 -20.43 -5.53
N ALA A 588 5.10 -19.52 -6.43
CA ALA A 588 4.95 -19.80 -7.86
C ALA A 588 6.24 -20.34 -8.48
N ARG A 589 7.41 -19.75 -8.15
CA ARG A 589 8.73 -20.22 -8.62
C ARG A 589 9.06 -21.66 -8.22
N ALA A 590 8.46 -22.15 -7.13
CA ALA A 590 8.66 -23.51 -6.65
C ALA A 590 7.69 -24.52 -7.29
N THR A 591 6.92 -24.13 -8.31
CA THR A 591 5.95 -24.98 -9.03
C THR A 591 6.31 -25.11 -10.51
N HIS A 592 5.81 -26.18 -11.15
CA HIS A 592 5.97 -26.36 -12.59
C HIS A 592 5.12 -25.36 -13.38
N GLY A 593 5.71 -24.69 -14.39
CA GLY A 593 5.11 -23.58 -15.14
C GLY A 593 3.67 -23.82 -15.65
N LYS A 594 3.42 -25.00 -16.24
CA LYS A 594 2.07 -25.39 -16.73
C LYS A 594 1.00 -25.52 -15.65
N THR A 595 1.40 -25.66 -14.39
CA THR A 595 0.50 -25.89 -13.26
C THR A 595 0.60 -24.80 -12.19
N THR A 596 1.36 -23.73 -12.48
CA THR A 596 1.68 -22.69 -11.50
C THR A 596 0.44 -22.01 -10.95
N ALA A 597 -0.58 -21.75 -11.77
CA ALA A 597 -1.85 -21.20 -11.30
C ALA A 597 -2.48 -22.10 -10.22
N LEU A 598 -2.76 -23.37 -10.53
CA LEU A 598 -3.40 -24.28 -9.56
C LEU A 598 -2.51 -24.60 -8.34
N ARG A 599 -1.25 -24.98 -8.57
CA ARG A 599 -0.34 -25.40 -7.50
C ARG A 599 0.08 -24.24 -6.62
N GLY A 600 0.21 -23.04 -7.19
CA GLY A 600 0.44 -21.79 -6.46
C GLY A 600 -0.67 -21.54 -5.44
N LEU A 601 -1.94 -21.59 -5.87
CA LEU A 601 -3.10 -21.43 -4.98
C LEU A 601 -3.14 -22.50 -3.88
N GLN A 602 -2.95 -23.78 -4.23
CA GLN A 602 -2.98 -24.86 -3.23
C GLN A 602 -1.88 -24.72 -2.17
N ARG A 603 -0.66 -24.38 -2.60
CA ARG A 603 0.47 -24.11 -1.69
C ARG A 603 0.24 -22.86 -0.84
N HIS A 604 -0.38 -21.82 -1.40
CA HIS A 604 -0.80 -20.65 -0.65
C HIS A 604 -1.76 -21.04 0.49
N LEU A 605 -2.81 -21.84 0.23
CA LEU A 605 -3.77 -22.28 1.25
C LEU A 605 -3.13 -23.08 2.40
N VAL A 606 -2.10 -23.89 2.11
CA VAL A 606 -1.30 -24.58 3.15
C VAL A 606 -0.55 -23.55 4.01
N LYS A 607 0.09 -22.57 3.38
CA LYS A 607 0.84 -21.53 4.08
C LYS A 607 -0.07 -20.66 4.93
N SER A 608 -1.20 -20.21 4.38
CA SER A 608 -2.18 -19.36 5.08
C SER A 608 -2.73 -20.10 6.30
N ARG A 609 -3.09 -21.38 6.18
CA ARG A 609 -3.50 -22.18 7.35
C ARG A 609 -2.42 -22.25 8.41
N SER A 610 -1.18 -22.53 8.02
CA SER A 610 -0.06 -22.62 8.95
C SER A 610 0.16 -21.30 9.70
N MET A 611 0.06 -20.17 8.99
CA MET A 611 0.22 -18.84 9.59
C MET A 611 -0.93 -18.49 10.52
N LEU A 612 -2.19 -18.62 10.07
CA LEU A 612 -3.38 -18.35 10.88
C LEU A 612 -3.41 -19.23 12.13
N ARG A 613 -3.21 -20.54 11.98
CA ARG A 613 -3.14 -21.48 13.11
C ARG A 613 -2.01 -21.12 14.08
N LYS A 614 -0.82 -20.77 13.60
CA LYS A 614 0.31 -20.38 14.46
C LYS A 614 0.03 -19.08 15.23
N HIS A 615 -0.63 -18.13 14.59
CA HIS A 615 -0.95 -16.84 15.19
C HIS A 615 -2.07 -17.00 16.25
N PHE A 616 -3.21 -17.58 15.88
CA PHE A 616 -4.37 -17.66 16.76
C PHE A 616 -4.28 -18.76 17.84
N ARG A 617 -3.55 -19.86 17.62
CA ARG A 617 -3.27 -20.81 18.73
C ARG A 617 -2.37 -20.26 19.83
N LYS A 618 -1.55 -19.24 19.53
CA LYS A 618 -0.74 -18.58 20.56
C LYS A 618 -1.59 -17.66 21.45
N ILE A 619 -2.74 -17.22 20.95
CA ILE A 619 -3.70 -16.39 21.66
C ILE A 619 -4.61 -17.26 22.54
N GLU A 620 -4.87 -18.51 22.12
CA GLU A 620 -5.71 -19.49 22.84
C GLU A 620 -4.98 -20.37 23.88
N LYS A 621 -3.71 -20.12 24.24
CA LYS A 621 -3.10 -20.88 25.35
C LYS A 621 -3.76 -20.44 26.67
N PRO A 622 -4.46 -21.33 27.41
CA PRO A 622 -4.77 -21.08 28.81
C PRO A 622 -3.45 -21.00 29.60
N ALA A 623 -3.48 -20.32 30.74
CA ALA A 623 -2.42 -20.40 31.74
C ALA A 623 -2.06 -21.88 32.02
N ALA A 624 -0.79 -22.11 32.34
CA ALA A 624 -0.16 -23.42 32.46
C ALA A 624 -1.05 -24.49 33.13
N TRP A 625 -0.98 -25.72 32.59
CA TRP A 625 -1.46 -26.90 33.30
C TRP A 625 -0.84 -26.94 34.71
N PRO A 626 -1.64 -27.28 35.75
CA PRO A 626 -1.07 -27.52 37.07
C PRO A 626 -0.08 -28.69 36.98
N PRO A 627 0.93 -28.73 37.86
CA PRO A 627 1.87 -29.84 37.87
C PRO A 627 1.11 -31.13 38.15
N ALA A 628 1.38 -32.16 37.34
CA ALA A 628 0.93 -33.51 37.63
C ALA A 628 1.56 -33.93 38.97
N GLY A 629 0.71 -34.32 39.92
CA GLY A 629 1.10 -34.82 41.24
C GLY A 629 1.81 -36.16 41.20
#